data_AF-A0A7X3V4S3-F1
#
_entry.id   AF-A0A7X3V4S3-F1
#
_cell.length_a   1.000
_cell.length_b   1.000
_cell.length_c   1.000
_cell.angle_alpha   90.00
_cell.angle_beta   90.00
_cell.angle_gamma   90.00
#
_symmetry.space_group_name_H-M   'P 1'
#
loop_
_entity.id
_entity.type
_entity.pdbx_description
1 polymer ?
#
loop_
_entity_poly.entity_id
_entity_poly.type
_entity_poly.pdbx_seq_one_letter_code
_entity_poly.pdbx_strand_id
1 'polypeptide(L)'
;MGSTITVRRIRPDDKAWLRREARRAGISMEEFVRRLIRKRREESPTRPKPSEAFKLHFGPEHGVELPPRESYGYRPVRFRDGE
;
A
#
# COMPACT_ATOMS: atom_id res chain seq x y z
N MET A 1 -17.74 6.08 -0.90
CA MET A 1 -17.09 6.32 -2.21
C MET A 1 -16.18 5.15 -2.52
N GLY A 2 -16.40 4.46 -3.65
CA GLY A 2 -15.53 3.35 -4.09
C GLY A 2 -14.24 3.87 -4.69
N SER A 3 -13.10 3.26 -4.34
CA SER A 3 -11.81 3.57 -4.97
C SER A 3 -11.67 2.79 -6.28
N THR A 4 -11.37 3.48 -7.38
CA THR A 4 -11.09 2.87 -8.68
C THR A 4 -9.58 2.76 -8.87
N ILE A 5 -9.09 1.59 -9.29
CA ILE A 5 -7.67 1.34 -9.58
C ILE A 5 -7.55 0.89 -11.03
N THR A 6 -6.63 1.49 -11.78
CA THR A 6 -6.35 1.11 -13.17
C THR A 6 -4.99 0.44 -13.26
N VAL A 7 -4.95 -0.77 -13.84
CA VAL A 7 -3.70 -1.50 -14.10
C VAL A 7 -3.33 -1.33 -15.57
N ARG A 8 -2.29 -0.55 -15.87
CA ARG A 8 -1.89 -0.21 -17.25
C ARG A 8 -1.14 -1.34 -17.97
N ARG A 9 -0.26 -2.05 -17.26
CA ARG A 9 0.63 -3.08 -17.83
C ARG A 9 0.39 -4.43 -17.17
N ILE A 10 -0.67 -5.10 -17.59
CA ILE A 10 -0.89 -6.51 -17.26
C ILE A 10 -0.34 -7.37 -18.40
N ARG A 11 0.35 -8.46 -18.07
CA ARG A 11 0.82 -9.40 -19.09
C ARG A 11 -0.39 -9.98 -19.85
N PRO A 12 -0.31 -10.19 -21.16
CA PRO A 12 -1.41 -10.74 -21.94
C PRO A 12 -1.90 -12.09 -21.40
N ASP A 13 -0.98 -12.95 -20.96
CA ASP A 13 -1.29 -14.29 -20.43
C ASP A 13 -2.08 -14.21 -19.12
N ASP A 14 -1.67 -13.33 -18.21
CA ASP A 14 -2.38 -13.11 -16.94
C ASP A 14 -3.79 -12.57 -17.20
N LYS A 15 -3.95 -11.65 -18.16
CA LYS A 15 -5.25 -11.11 -18.55
C LYS A 15 -6.14 -12.18 -19.17
N ALA A 16 -5.57 -13.06 -20.00
CA ALA A 16 -6.30 -14.18 -20.59
C ALA A 16 -6.75 -15.19 -19.52
N TRP A 17 -5.87 -15.50 -18.57
CA TRP A 17 -6.17 -16.35 -17.42
C TRP A 17 -7.31 -15.75 -16.58
N LEU A 18 -7.23 -14.47 -16.20
CA LEU A 18 -8.30 -13.79 -15.44
C LEU A 18 -9.66 -13.83 -16.13
N ARG A 19 -9.68 -13.67 -17.46
CA ARG A 19 -10.93 -13.77 -18.23
C ARG A 19 -11.51 -15.18 -18.23
N ARG A 20 -10.67 -16.21 -18.36
CA ARG A 20 -11.12 -17.61 -18.31
C ARG A 20 -11.68 -17.96 -16.93
N GLU A 21 -10.99 -17.59 -15.87
CA GLU A 21 -11.45 -17.86 -14.50
C GLU A 21 -12.73 -17.11 -14.16
N ALA A 22 -12.85 -15.84 -14.55
CA ALA A 22 -14.09 -15.08 -14.36
C ALA A 22 -15.28 -15.72 -15.08
N ARG A 23 -15.08 -16.18 -16.33
CA ARG A 23 -16.10 -16.93 -17.08
C ARG A 23 -16.48 -18.23 -16.38
N ARG A 24 -15.51 -18.99 -15.88
CA ARG A 24 -15.75 -20.24 -15.13
C ARG A 24 -16.57 -19.98 -13.87
N ALA A 25 -16.35 -18.84 -13.22
CA ALA A 25 -17.09 -18.41 -12.04
C ALA A 25 -18.44 -17.74 -12.35
N GLY A 26 -18.79 -17.53 -13.63
CA GLY A 26 -20.05 -16.90 -14.04
C GLY A 26 -20.17 -15.41 -13.66
N ILE A 27 -19.06 -14.72 -13.44
CA ILE A 27 -19.04 -13.30 -13.03
C ILE A 27 -18.18 -12.44 -13.95
N SER A 28 -18.32 -11.12 -13.84
CA SER A 28 -17.46 -10.20 -14.59
C SER A 28 -16.00 -10.32 -14.15
N MET A 29 -15.07 -10.05 -15.07
CA MET A 29 -13.64 -10.06 -14.75
C MET A 29 -13.27 -9.06 -13.65
N GLU A 30 -13.92 -7.90 -13.62
CA GLU A 30 -13.71 -6.90 -12.58
C GLU A 30 -14.14 -7.42 -11.20
N GLU A 31 -15.33 -8.02 -11.11
CA GLU A 31 -15.85 -8.56 -9.86
C GLU A 31 -14.99 -9.74 -9.38
N PHE A 32 -14.52 -10.58 -10.30
CA PHE A 32 -13.58 -11.65 -9.99
C PHE A 32 -12.29 -11.11 -9.36
N VAL A 33 -11.68 -10.09 -9.98
CA VAL A 33 -10.47 -9.44 -9.43
C VAL A 33 -10.76 -8.78 -8.08
N ARG A 34 -11.92 -8.14 -7.92
CA ARG A 34 -12.35 -7.51 -6.65
C ARG A 34 -12.41 -8.55 -5.51
N ARG A 35 -12.97 -9.72 -5.77
CA ARG A 35 -13.02 -10.83 -4.79
C ARG A 35 -11.64 -11.38 -4.50
N LEU A 36 -10.79 -11.53 -5.52
CA LEU A 36 -9.42 -12.02 -5.36
C LEU A 36 -8.58 -11.09 -4.48
N ILE A 37 -8.69 -9.78 -4.68
CA ILE A 37 -8.04 -8.77 -3.82
C ILE A 37 -8.57 -8.85 -2.39
N ARG A 38 -9.89 -8.99 -2.21
CA ARG A 38 -10.51 -9.10 -0.88
C ARG A 38 -10.02 -10.33 -0.12
N LYS A 39 -10.10 -11.50 -0.75
CA LYS A 39 -9.59 -12.77 -0.19
C LYS A 39 -8.12 -12.66 0.19
N ARG A 40 -7.29 -12.07 -0.68
CA ARG A 40 -5.87 -11.87 -0.37
C ARG A 40 -5.64 -10.94 0.82
N ARG A 41 -6.49 -9.93 1.03
CA ARG A 41 -6.42 -9.04 2.21
C ARG A 41 -6.80 -9.77 3.49
N GLU A 42 -7.77 -10.67 3.43
CA GLU A 42 -8.20 -11.49 4.57
C GLU A 42 -7.14 -12.53 4.96
N GLU A 43 -6.48 -13.14 3.96
CA GLU A 43 -5.44 -14.16 4.17
C GLU A 43 -4.05 -13.57 4.50
N SER A 44 -3.80 -12.32 4.13
CA SER A 44 -2.53 -11.69 4.46
C SER A 44 -2.52 -11.38 5.96
N PRO A 45 -1.44 -11.72 6.70
CA PRO A 45 -1.32 -11.27 8.08
C PRO A 45 -1.45 -9.76 8.07
N THR A 46 -2.48 -9.26 8.77
CA THR A 46 -2.75 -7.83 8.88
C THR A 46 -1.44 -7.16 9.29
N ARG A 47 -0.80 -6.43 8.35
CA ARG A 47 0.28 -5.55 8.76
C ARG A 47 -0.36 -4.61 9.77
N PRO A 48 0.11 -4.58 11.03
CA PRO A 48 -0.48 -3.71 12.02
C PRO A 48 -0.49 -2.32 11.43
N LYS A 49 -1.62 -1.62 11.55
CA LYS A 49 -1.63 -0.19 11.17
C LYS A 49 -0.47 0.47 11.89
N PRO A 50 0.19 1.48 11.31
CA PRO A 50 1.28 2.16 12.01
C PRO A 50 0.91 2.51 13.45
N SER A 51 -0.31 3.00 13.68
CA SER A 51 -0.85 3.27 15.03
C SER A 51 -0.97 2.03 15.94
N GLU A 52 -1.31 0.87 15.40
CA GLU A 52 -1.35 -0.40 16.15
C GLU A 52 0.05 -0.92 16.45
N ALA A 53 0.99 -0.77 15.51
CA ALA A 53 2.41 -1.07 15.73
C ALA A 53 3.01 -0.17 16.82
N PHE A 54 2.70 1.13 16.80
CA PHE A 54 3.10 2.07 17.85
C PHE A 54 2.53 1.64 19.22
N LYS A 55 1.24 1.28 19.31
CA LYS A 55 0.67 0.79 20.58
C LYS A 55 1.30 -0.51 21.07
N LEU A 56 1.63 -1.43 20.15
CA LEU A 56 2.28 -2.70 20.48
C LEU A 56 3.68 -2.48 21.08
N HIS A 57 4.44 -1.53 20.55
CA HIS A 57 5.83 -1.29 20.96
C HIS A 57 5.98 -0.28 22.11
N PHE A 58 5.07 0.69 22.23
CA PHE A 58 5.16 1.79 23.20
C PHE A 58 4.15 1.67 24.37
N GLY A 59 3.35 0.60 24.43
CA GLY A 59 2.49 0.29 25.58
C GLY A 59 1.43 1.34 25.90
N PRO A 60 0.83 1.32 27.12
CA PRO A 60 -0.18 2.27 27.58
C PRO A 60 0.38 3.66 27.93
N GLU A 61 1.70 3.87 27.87
CA GLU A 61 2.34 5.12 28.32
C GLU A 61 2.21 6.30 27.33
N HIS A 62 1.30 6.22 26.35
CA HIS A 62 0.86 7.37 25.53
C HIS A 62 1.97 8.21 24.85
N GLY A 63 3.12 7.61 24.56
CA GLY A 63 4.17 8.20 23.75
C GLY A 63 5.36 8.69 24.57
N VAL A 64 6.53 8.66 23.93
CA VAL A 64 7.76 9.23 24.48
C VAL A 64 7.93 10.64 23.91
N GLU A 65 8.20 11.63 24.77
CA GLU A 65 8.66 12.92 24.29
C GLU A 65 10.03 12.72 23.64
N LEU A 66 10.08 12.90 22.34
CA LEU A 66 11.36 12.93 21.65
C LEU A 66 12.09 14.21 22.06
N PRO A 67 13.41 14.14 22.29
CA PRO A 67 14.18 15.34 22.51
C PRO A 67 13.96 16.32 21.35
N PRO A 68 14.05 17.63 21.61
CA PRO A 68 13.92 18.62 20.56
C PRO A 68 14.83 18.25 19.40
N ARG A 69 14.31 18.37 18.17
CA ARG A 69 15.07 18.06 16.96
C ARG A 69 16.42 18.78 17.05
N GLU A 70 17.50 18.03 17.12
CA GLU A 70 18.81 18.58 16.83
C GLU A 70 18.77 19.03 15.37
N SER A 71 18.59 20.33 15.15
CA SER A 71 18.79 20.91 13.84
C SER A 71 20.29 20.80 13.55
N TYR A 72 20.74 19.65 13.07
CA TYR A 72 21.97 19.60 12.29
C TYR A 72 21.75 20.59 11.17
N GLY A 73 22.49 21.70 11.22
CA GLY A 73 22.35 22.82 10.33
C GLY A 73 22.48 22.33 8.89
N TYR A 74 21.33 22.04 8.29
CA TYR A 74 21.26 21.62 6.91
C TYR A 74 21.66 22.84 6.10
N ARG A 75 22.94 22.92 5.71
CA ARG A 75 23.35 23.90 4.71
C ARG A 75 22.66 23.49 3.42
N PRO A 76 21.71 24.29 2.90
CA PRO A 76 21.11 23.99 1.60
C PRO A 76 22.24 23.89 0.58
N VAL A 77 22.24 22.82 -0.20
CA VAL A 77 23.18 22.62 -1.30
C VAL A 77 22.95 23.77 -2.29
N ARG A 78 23.92 24.68 -2.40
CA ARG A 78 23.90 25.73 -3.42
C ARG A 78 24.33 25.07 -4.73
N PHE A 79 23.39 24.94 -5.66
CA PHE A 79 23.74 24.63 -7.04
C PHE A 79 24.38 25.89 -7.63
N ARG A 80 25.59 25.73 -8.18
CA ARG A 80 26.26 26.79 -8.92
C ARG A 80 25.54 26.86 -10.27
N ASP A 81 24.85 27.96 -10.54
CA ASP A 81 24.29 28.20 -11.87
C ASP A 81 25.44 28.18 -12.87
N GLY A 82 25.31 27.36 -13.90
CA GLY A 82 26.36 27.05 -14.87
C GLY A 82 26.80 28.27 -15.67
N GLU A 83 28.11 28.36 -15.88
CA GLU A 83 28.70 29.00 -17.07
C GLU A 83 28.39 28.20 -18.33
#